data_AF-A0A5D0TVI3-F1
#
_entry.id   AF-A0A5D0TVI3-F1
#
_cell.length_a   1.000
_cell.length_b   1.000
_cell.length_c   1.000
_cell.angle_alpha   90.00
_cell.angle_beta   90.00
_cell.angle_gamma   90.00
#
_symmetry.space_group_name_H-M   'P 1'
#
loop_
_entity.id
_entity.type
_entity.pdbx_description
1 polymer ?
#
loop_
_entity_poly.entity_id
_entity_poly.type
_entity_poly.pdbx_seq_one_letter_code
_entity_poly.pdbx_strand_id
1 'polypeptide(L)'
;MGALVIRWVEPKPWNGDDPASSRKVHLDRFADEAAREGWQVTRRYDGPQPLIHVYDREIQDFGESITLAPGRTADMWWFRSSTGENLAPHTKPAQAAKQVTRILIPYVTAVRAARSHQTQTPRPPSPTPPAVPDPSHQTTIAGLHERFAGVVCWWGTYTYEWWAIVPGGTQWKIVNAEDPETLLHKILKARNP
;
A
#
# COMPACT_ATOMS: atom_id res chain seq x y z
N MET A 1 -12.00 -11.11 -32.72
CA MET A 1 -11.12 -11.06 -31.54
C MET A 1 -11.99 -11.25 -30.30
N GLY A 2 -11.91 -12.41 -29.65
CA GLY A 2 -12.79 -12.77 -28.53
C GLY A 2 -12.29 -12.21 -27.21
N ALA A 3 -13.18 -11.60 -26.45
CA ALA A 3 -12.92 -11.13 -25.09
C ALA A 3 -12.62 -12.32 -24.17
N LEU A 4 -11.52 -12.25 -23.42
CA LEU A 4 -11.14 -13.26 -22.44
C LEU A 4 -12.06 -13.11 -21.22
N VAL A 5 -13.19 -13.81 -21.23
CA VAL A 5 -14.02 -14.01 -20.04
C VAL A 5 -13.23 -14.89 -19.08
N ILE A 6 -12.63 -14.29 -18.05
CA ILE A 6 -12.03 -15.06 -16.95
C ILE A 6 -13.20 -15.73 -16.22
N ARG A 7 -13.42 -17.01 -16.54
CA ARG A 7 -14.36 -17.87 -15.80
C ARG A 7 -13.92 -17.89 -14.34
N TRP A 8 -14.74 -17.29 -13.48
CA TRP A 8 -14.65 -17.49 -12.04
C TRP A 8 -14.88 -18.99 -11.77
N VAL A 9 -13.83 -19.70 -11.38
CA VAL A 9 -13.94 -21.09 -10.94
C VAL A 9 -14.25 -21.05 -9.46
N GLU A 10 -15.46 -21.47 -9.11
CA GLU A 10 -15.93 -21.54 -7.73
C GLU A 10 -15.01 -22.49 -6.93
N PRO A 11 -14.27 -22.00 -5.93
CA PRO A 11 -13.36 -22.84 -5.18
C PRO A 11 -14.14 -23.86 -4.35
N LYS A 12 -13.69 -25.11 -4.42
CA LYS A 12 -14.26 -26.24 -3.68
C LYS A 12 -14.39 -25.86 -2.20
N PRO A 13 -15.58 -25.98 -1.59
CA PRO A 13 -15.78 -25.65 -0.19
C PRO A 13 -14.92 -26.54 0.71
N TRP A 14 -14.39 -25.95 1.77
CA TRP A 14 -13.73 -26.68 2.84
C TRP A 14 -14.67 -27.74 3.44
N ASN A 15 -14.17 -28.96 3.59
CA ASN A 15 -14.91 -30.03 4.25
C ASN A 15 -15.02 -29.74 5.75
N GLY A 16 -16.26 -29.59 6.23
CA GLY A 16 -16.62 -29.99 7.60
C GLY A 16 -16.75 -28.90 8.66
N ASP A 17 -17.12 -27.66 8.30
CA ASP A 17 -17.72 -26.64 9.19
C ASP A 17 -18.20 -25.45 8.33
N ASP A 18 -19.03 -24.54 8.86
CA ASP A 18 -19.40 -23.30 8.15
C ASP A 18 -18.13 -22.59 7.61
N PRO A 19 -17.91 -22.56 6.28
CA PRO A 19 -16.68 -22.05 5.69
C PRO A 19 -16.46 -20.58 6.04
N ALA A 20 -17.52 -19.82 6.32
CA ALA A 20 -17.41 -18.44 6.78
C ALA A 20 -16.82 -18.36 8.19
N SER A 21 -17.26 -19.22 9.10
CA SER A 21 -16.76 -19.28 10.48
C SER A 21 -15.27 -19.66 10.52
N SER A 22 -14.84 -20.65 9.72
CA SER A 22 -13.43 -21.06 9.68
C SER A 22 -12.51 -19.99 9.06
N ARG A 23 -12.97 -19.28 8.01
CA ARG A 23 -12.25 -18.13 7.45
C ARG A 23 -12.08 -16.99 8.44
N LYS A 24 -13.12 -16.68 9.24
CA LYS A 24 -13.06 -15.64 10.28
C LYS A 24 -11.99 -15.96 11.33
N VAL A 25 -11.90 -17.22 11.80
CA VAL A 25 -10.86 -17.64 12.76
C VAL A 25 -9.44 -17.37 12.25
N HIS A 26 -9.16 -17.70 10.99
CA HIS A 26 -7.83 -17.43 10.41
C HIS A 26 -7.56 -15.94 10.22
N LEU A 27 -8.58 -15.17 9.86
CA LEU A 27 -8.48 -13.71 9.78
C LEU A 27 -8.25 -13.10 11.18
N ASP A 28 -8.94 -13.55 12.23
CA ASP A 28 -8.72 -13.08 13.59
C ASP A 28 -7.29 -13.34 14.07
N ARG A 29 -6.73 -14.51 13.78
CA ARG A 29 -5.32 -14.79 14.06
C ARG A 29 -4.39 -13.83 13.33
N PHE A 30 -4.68 -13.49 12.08
CA PHE A 30 -3.93 -12.47 11.36
C PHE A 30 -4.10 -11.07 12.00
N ALA A 31 -5.30 -10.73 12.47
CA ALA A 31 -5.58 -9.46 13.16
C ALA A 31 -4.66 -9.28 14.37
N ASP A 32 -4.53 -10.34 15.18
CA ASP A 32 -3.69 -10.33 16.38
C ASP A 32 -2.21 -10.11 16.03
N GLU A 33 -1.72 -10.76 14.97
CA GLU A 33 -0.34 -10.57 14.51
C GLU A 33 -0.11 -9.18 13.92
N ALA A 34 -1.05 -8.64 13.15
CA ALA A 34 -0.97 -7.27 12.62
C ALA A 34 -0.96 -6.23 13.75
N ALA A 35 -1.75 -6.45 14.81
CA ALA A 35 -1.74 -5.61 15.99
C ALA A 35 -0.41 -5.68 16.76
N ARG A 36 0.23 -6.86 16.84
CA ARG A 36 1.58 -7.01 17.42
C ARG A 36 2.66 -6.29 16.62
N GLU A 37 2.49 -6.18 15.31
CA GLU A 37 3.34 -5.38 14.42
C GLU A 37 3.02 -3.86 14.50
N GLY A 38 2.08 -3.44 15.36
CA GLY A 38 1.77 -2.04 15.65
C GLY A 38 0.63 -1.43 14.83
N TRP A 39 -0.04 -2.23 13.99
CA TRP A 39 -1.11 -1.74 13.12
C TRP A 39 -2.46 -1.69 13.84
N GLN A 40 -3.33 -0.78 13.40
CA GLN A 40 -4.76 -0.82 13.74
C GLN A 40 -5.49 -1.75 12.78
N VAL A 41 -6.54 -2.39 13.29
CA VAL A 41 -7.26 -3.44 12.57
C VAL A 41 -8.77 -3.27 12.71
N THR A 42 -9.48 -3.24 11.58
CA THR A 42 -10.95 -3.25 11.52
C THR A 42 -11.43 -4.53 10.84
N ARG A 43 -12.25 -5.30 11.53
CA ARG A 43 -12.88 -6.52 11.00
C ARG A 43 -14.11 -6.14 10.19
N ARG A 44 -14.25 -6.66 8.97
CA ARG A 44 -15.41 -6.44 8.09
C ARG A 44 -15.92 -7.79 7.63
N TYR A 45 -16.84 -8.37 8.41
CA TYR A 45 -17.33 -9.74 8.20
C TYR A 45 -18.76 -9.81 7.67
N ASP A 46 -19.47 -8.68 7.63
CA ASP A 46 -20.87 -8.60 7.22
C ASP A 46 -21.05 -8.59 5.69
N GLY A 47 -19.94 -8.54 4.94
CA GLY A 47 -19.94 -8.58 3.48
C GLY A 47 -19.90 -10.00 2.89
N PRO A 48 -20.02 -10.13 1.55
CA PRO A 48 -20.00 -11.42 0.85
C PRO A 48 -18.68 -12.18 1.02
N GLN A 49 -17.59 -11.47 1.33
CA GLN A 49 -16.32 -12.06 1.74
C GLN A 49 -15.85 -11.44 3.05
N PRO A 50 -15.52 -12.25 4.07
CA PRO A 50 -14.95 -11.72 5.29
C PRO A 50 -13.55 -11.17 5.00
N LEU A 51 -13.28 -9.95 5.46
CA LEU A 51 -12.00 -9.31 5.28
C LEU A 51 -11.59 -8.51 6.53
N ILE A 52 -10.32 -8.17 6.58
CA ILE A 52 -9.73 -7.32 7.61
C ILE A 52 -9.07 -6.13 6.95
N HIS A 53 -9.32 -4.94 7.47
CA HIS A 53 -8.60 -3.73 7.09
C HIS A 53 -7.50 -3.41 8.10
N VAL A 54 -6.27 -3.27 7.64
CA VAL A 54 -5.07 -2.95 8.43
C VAL A 54 -4.59 -1.56 8.06
N TYR A 55 -4.39 -0.68 9.03
CA TYR A 55 -4.08 0.74 8.77
C TYR A 55 -3.26 1.36 9.90
N ASP A 56 -2.63 2.51 9.61
CA ASP A 56 -1.90 3.27 10.62
C ASP A 56 -2.86 4.11 11.47
N ARG A 57 -2.63 4.18 12.78
CA ARG A 57 -3.50 4.90 13.73
C ARG A 57 -3.71 6.37 13.37
N GLU A 58 -2.67 7.03 12.86
CA GLU A 58 -2.67 8.44 12.54
C GLU A 58 -3.11 8.71 11.09
N ILE A 59 -3.14 7.68 10.25
CA ILE A 59 -3.46 7.76 8.83
C ILE A 59 -4.53 6.71 8.50
N GLN A 60 -5.75 6.94 9.00
CA GLN A 60 -6.84 5.96 8.92
C GLN A 60 -7.31 5.69 7.48
N ASP A 61 -7.12 6.64 6.58
CA ASP A 61 -7.50 6.50 5.16
C ASP A 61 -6.50 5.65 4.35
N PHE A 62 -5.34 5.33 4.92
CA PHE A 62 -4.28 4.58 4.25
C PHE A 62 -4.02 3.23 4.94
N GLY A 63 -4.22 2.16 4.20
CA GLY A 63 -4.08 0.81 4.72
C GLY A 63 -4.23 -0.27 3.64
N GLU A 64 -4.32 -1.51 4.08
CA GLU A 64 -4.46 -2.69 3.24
C GLU A 64 -5.70 -3.49 3.67
N SER A 65 -6.38 -4.12 2.71
CA SER A 65 -7.49 -5.04 3.00
C SER A 65 -7.07 -6.47 2.71
N ILE A 66 -7.19 -7.33 3.72
CA ILE A 66 -6.76 -8.73 3.68
C ILE A 66 -7.97 -9.65 3.70
N THR A 67 -8.01 -10.57 2.75
CA THR A 67 -8.99 -11.65 2.66
C THR A 67 -8.30 -13.01 2.66
N LEU A 68 -9.07 -14.08 2.77
CA LEU A 68 -8.61 -15.44 2.51
C LEU A 68 -9.08 -15.88 1.12
N ALA A 69 -8.13 -16.29 0.29
CA ALA A 69 -8.39 -16.79 -1.05
C ALA A 69 -7.80 -18.20 -1.24
N PRO A 70 -8.43 -19.03 -2.09
CA PRO A 70 -7.87 -20.33 -2.46
C PRO A 70 -6.51 -20.14 -3.16
N GLY A 71 -5.55 -21.00 -2.82
CA GLY A 71 -4.27 -21.11 -3.49
C GLY A 71 -4.33 -22.00 -4.74
N ARG A 72 -3.17 -22.23 -5.35
CA ARG A 72 -3.03 -23.15 -6.49
C ARG A 72 -3.10 -24.63 -6.09
N THR A 73 -2.73 -24.93 -4.84
CA THR A 73 -2.83 -26.28 -4.27
C THR A 73 -4.22 -26.45 -3.67
N ALA A 74 -4.87 -27.57 -3.97
CA ALA A 74 -6.11 -27.97 -3.30
C ALA A 74 -5.92 -27.91 -1.78
N ASP A 75 -6.92 -27.39 -1.08
CA ASP A 75 -6.99 -27.23 0.39
C ASP A 75 -6.06 -26.17 1.02
N MET A 76 -5.20 -25.49 0.25
CA MET A 76 -4.34 -24.44 0.78
C MET A 76 -4.93 -23.05 0.53
N TRP A 77 -5.37 -22.38 1.60
CA TRP A 77 -5.79 -20.98 1.55
C TRP A 77 -4.64 -20.03 1.85
N TRP A 78 -4.72 -18.82 1.29
CA TRP A 78 -3.71 -17.77 1.41
C TRP A 78 -4.34 -16.48 1.91
N PHE A 79 -3.64 -15.80 2.82
CA PHE A 79 -3.88 -14.39 3.07
C PHE A 79 -3.54 -13.61 1.82
N ARG A 80 -4.51 -12.88 1.29
CA ARG A 80 -4.40 -12.15 0.03
C ARG A 80 -4.71 -10.68 0.24
N SER A 81 -3.87 -9.82 -0.32
CA SER A 81 -4.06 -8.36 -0.32
C SER A 81 -5.17 -7.93 -1.28
N SER A 82 -5.62 -6.67 -1.16
CA SER A 82 -6.56 -6.06 -2.11
C SER A 82 -6.00 -5.97 -3.53
N THR A 83 -4.67 -5.95 -3.67
CA THR A 83 -3.96 -6.00 -4.97
C THR A 83 -3.94 -7.40 -5.61
N GLY A 84 -4.41 -8.42 -4.89
CA GLY A 84 -4.46 -9.80 -5.35
C GLY A 84 -3.19 -10.62 -5.07
N GLU A 85 -2.20 -10.05 -4.39
CA GLU A 85 -0.96 -10.72 -4.02
C GLU A 85 -1.19 -11.73 -2.88
N ASN A 86 -0.63 -12.94 -3.03
CA ASN A 86 -0.67 -13.96 -1.99
C ASN A 86 0.49 -13.75 -1.00
N LEU A 87 0.17 -13.35 0.23
CA LEU A 87 1.15 -12.91 1.22
C LEU A 87 1.78 -14.09 1.99
N ALA A 88 0.94 -14.97 2.51
CA ALA A 88 1.36 -16.22 3.15
C ALA A 88 0.19 -17.22 3.22
N PRO A 89 0.46 -18.52 3.42
CA PRO A 89 -0.57 -19.49 3.74
C PRO A 89 -1.37 -19.10 5.00
N HIS A 90 -2.65 -19.48 5.06
CA HIS A 90 -3.55 -19.25 6.19
C HIS A 90 -3.05 -19.83 7.54
N THR A 91 -2.12 -20.79 7.48
CA THR A 91 -1.42 -21.38 8.64
C THR A 91 -0.26 -20.53 9.17
N LYS A 92 0.14 -19.46 8.46
CA LYS A 92 1.28 -18.60 8.80
C LYS A 92 0.87 -17.12 8.94
N PRO A 93 -0.04 -16.78 9.87
CA PRO A 93 -0.55 -15.41 10.03
C PRO A 93 0.55 -14.39 10.35
N ALA A 94 1.54 -14.75 11.18
CA ALA A 94 2.67 -13.87 11.49
C ALA A 94 3.53 -13.54 10.26
N GLN A 95 3.68 -14.51 9.33
CA GLN A 95 4.38 -14.25 8.08
C GLN A 95 3.59 -13.29 7.18
N ALA A 96 2.26 -13.45 7.10
CA ALA A 96 1.41 -12.53 6.36
C ALA A 96 1.46 -11.12 6.95
N ALA A 97 1.39 -10.97 8.28
CA ALA A 97 1.47 -9.68 8.96
C ALA A 97 2.78 -8.95 8.63
N LYS A 98 3.92 -9.65 8.67
CA LYS A 98 5.23 -9.09 8.28
C LYS A 98 5.27 -8.63 6.83
N GLN A 99 4.63 -9.34 5.90
CA GLN A 99 4.54 -8.89 4.51
C GLN A 99 3.71 -7.61 4.37
N VAL A 100 2.56 -7.53 5.07
CA VAL A 100 1.75 -6.30 5.11
C VAL A 100 2.56 -5.14 5.69
N THR A 101 3.25 -5.35 6.81
CA THR A 101 4.14 -4.35 7.42
C THR A 101 5.18 -3.86 6.41
N ARG A 102 5.85 -4.78 5.71
CA ARG A 102 6.85 -4.44 4.68
C ARG A 102 6.27 -3.59 3.55
N ILE A 103 5.05 -3.88 3.13
CA ILE A 103 4.35 -3.14 2.07
C ILE A 103 3.96 -1.73 2.56
N LEU A 104 3.40 -1.61 3.76
CA LEU A 104 2.80 -0.36 4.24
C LEU A 104 3.81 0.63 4.87
N ILE A 105 4.89 0.17 5.50
CA ILE A 105 5.88 1.02 6.19
C ILE A 105 6.38 2.18 5.30
N PRO A 106 6.81 1.96 4.04
CA PRO A 106 7.34 3.05 3.21
C PRO A 106 6.33 4.19 3.01
N TYR A 107 5.07 3.86 2.80
CA TYR A 107 4.01 4.84 2.54
C TYR A 107 3.61 5.60 3.81
N VAL A 108 3.48 4.90 4.94
CA VAL A 108 3.19 5.55 6.24
C VAL A 108 4.33 6.50 6.63
N THR A 109 5.57 6.07 6.43
CA THR A 109 6.75 6.90 6.70
C THR A 109 6.75 8.17 5.85
N ALA A 110 6.43 8.04 4.57
CA ALA A 110 6.24 9.17 3.67
C ALA A 110 5.18 10.14 4.18
N VAL A 111 3.94 9.68 4.42
CA VAL A 111 2.85 10.54 4.85
C VAL A 111 3.19 11.29 6.15
N ARG A 112 3.84 10.62 7.12
CA ARG A 112 4.31 11.27 8.35
C ARG A 112 5.37 12.34 8.10
N ALA A 113 6.33 12.07 7.21
CA ALA A 113 7.37 13.04 6.86
C ALA A 113 6.76 14.31 6.25
N ALA A 114 5.81 14.17 5.32
CA ALA A 114 5.13 15.31 4.71
C ALA A 114 4.30 16.14 5.70
N ARG A 115 3.56 15.48 6.59
CA ARG A 115 2.83 16.19 7.66
C ARG A 115 3.76 16.98 8.57
N SER A 116 4.91 16.40 8.92
CA SER A 116 5.91 17.06 9.77
C SER A 116 6.46 18.33 9.11
N HIS A 117 6.72 18.30 7.80
CA HIS A 117 7.15 19.47 7.03
C HIS A 117 6.06 20.55 6.97
N GLN A 118 4.79 20.18 6.77
CA GLN A 118 3.68 21.15 6.76
C GLN A 118 3.50 21.92 8.07
N THR A 119 3.82 21.31 9.22
CA THR A 119 3.78 21.98 10.54
C THR A 119 4.97 22.91 10.79
N GLN A 120 6.08 22.76 10.07
CA GLN A 120 7.31 23.55 10.28
C GLN A 120 7.36 24.84 9.44
N THR A 121 6.55 24.94 8.38
CA THR A 121 6.53 26.12 7.50
C THR A 121 5.30 27.01 7.80
N PRO A 122 5.46 28.30 8.17
CA PRO A 122 4.33 29.22 8.24
C PRO A 122 3.73 29.39 6.83
N ARG A 123 2.52 28.86 6.63
CA ARG A 123 1.84 28.86 5.33
C ARG A 123 1.29 30.26 5.00
N PRO A 124 1.70 30.93 3.91
CA PRO A 124 0.91 32.03 3.37
C PRO A 124 -0.45 31.50 2.88
N PRO A 125 -1.54 32.28 2.90
CA PRO A 125 -2.86 31.80 2.50
C PRO A 125 -2.80 31.19 1.09
N SER A 126 -3.04 29.88 0.99
CA SER A 126 -2.96 29.14 -0.26
C SER A 126 -4.07 29.59 -1.22
N PRO A 127 -3.76 29.87 -2.50
CA PRO A 127 -4.79 29.97 -3.51
C PRO A 127 -5.48 28.60 -3.66
N THR A 128 -6.78 28.63 -3.91
CA THR A 128 -7.66 27.46 -4.10
C THR A 128 -7.00 26.40 -4.99
N PRO A 129 -7.02 25.10 -4.60
CA PRO A 129 -6.46 24.05 -5.44
C PRO A 129 -7.11 24.02 -6.82
N PRO A 130 -6.33 24.05 -7.92
CA PRO A 130 -6.89 23.86 -9.25
C PRO A 130 -7.44 22.43 -9.36
N ALA A 131 -8.69 22.31 -9.82
CA ALA A 131 -9.46 21.07 -9.87
C ALA A 131 -8.95 20.02 -10.90
N VAL A 132 -7.76 20.22 -11.47
CA VAL A 132 -7.20 19.38 -12.53
C VAL A 132 -5.69 19.24 -12.29
N PRO A 133 -5.09 18.03 -12.36
CA PRO A 133 -3.63 17.92 -12.35
C PRO A 133 -3.06 18.71 -13.52
N ASP A 134 -2.26 19.72 -13.21
CA ASP A 134 -1.64 20.62 -14.18
C ASP A 134 -0.83 19.80 -15.22
N PRO A 135 -1.05 19.98 -16.54
CA PRO A 135 -0.23 19.39 -17.59
C PRO A 135 1.28 19.63 -17.39
N SER A 136 1.66 20.70 -16.69
CA SER A 136 3.05 20.98 -16.31
C SER A 136 3.69 19.85 -15.50
N HIS A 137 2.91 19.18 -14.63
CA HIS A 137 3.45 18.14 -13.78
C HIS A 137 3.82 16.88 -14.55
N GLN A 138 3.07 16.55 -15.60
CA GLN A 138 3.36 15.38 -16.44
C GLN A 138 4.69 15.53 -17.18
N THR A 139 4.98 16.73 -17.69
CA THR A 139 6.27 17.04 -18.33
C THR A 139 7.44 16.90 -17.36
N THR A 140 7.27 17.38 -16.12
CA THR A 140 8.30 17.23 -15.07
C THR A 140 8.51 15.77 -14.66
N ILE A 141 7.44 14.97 -14.54
CA ILE A 141 7.53 13.53 -14.24
C ILE A 141 8.29 12.81 -15.35
N ALA A 142 7.96 13.09 -16.62
CA ALA A 142 8.64 12.51 -17.77
C ALA A 142 10.14 12.82 -17.76
N GLY A 143 10.52 14.09 -17.53
CA GLY A 143 11.93 14.49 -17.43
C GLY A 143 12.68 13.84 -16.27
N LEU A 144 12.00 13.53 -15.16
CA LEU A 144 12.60 12.79 -14.04
C LEU A 144 12.76 11.30 -14.36
N HIS A 145 11.78 10.68 -15.03
CA HIS A 145 11.89 9.28 -15.47
C HIS A 145 13.02 9.08 -16.49
N GLU A 146 13.23 10.02 -17.40
CA GLU A 146 14.35 10.02 -18.34
C GLU A 146 15.71 10.10 -17.63
N ARG A 147 15.81 10.91 -16.58
CA ARG A 147 17.07 11.11 -15.83
C ARG A 147 17.40 9.97 -14.87
N PHE A 148 16.40 9.28 -14.32
CA PHE A 148 16.61 8.25 -13.31
C PHE A 148 15.87 6.95 -13.62
N ALA A 149 16.52 6.06 -14.35
CA ALA A 149 15.98 4.73 -14.65
C ALA A 149 15.54 3.99 -13.38
N GLY A 150 14.27 3.60 -13.31
CA GLY A 150 13.68 2.84 -12.19
C GLY A 150 13.20 3.68 -11.00
N VAL A 151 13.34 5.01 -11.03
CA VAL A 151 12.71 5.90 -10.04
C VAL A 151 11.26 6.16 -10.44
N VAL A 152 10.34 6.00 -9.49
CA VAL A 152 8.92 6.32 -9.70
C VAL A 152 8.61 7.65 -9.03
N CYS A 153 8.33 8.69 -9.82
CA CYS A 153 7.94 10.02 -9.34
C CYS A 153 6.46 10.30 -9.54
N TRP A 154 5.84 11.07 -8.62
CA TRP A 154 4.47 11.57 -8.76
C TRP A 154 4.26 12.89 -7.99
N TRP A 155 3.22 13.63 -8.37
CA TRP A 155 2.74 14.78 -7.59
C TRP A 155 1.64 14.33 -6.61
N GLY A 156 1.77 14.69 -5.34
CA GLY A 156 0.77 14.44 -4.31
C GLY A 156 -0.29 15.53 -4.30
N THR A 157 -1.47 15.27 -4.88
CA THR A 157 -2.59 16.23 -4.96
C THR A 157 -3.11 16.69 -3.60
N TYR A 158 -2.92 15.88 -2.56
CA TYR A 158 -3.34 16.20 -1.19
C TYR A 158 -2.21 16.76 -0.32
N THR A 159 -0.96 16.50 -0.68
CA THR A 159 0.22 17.01 0.06
C THR A 159 0.78 18.28 -0.55
N TYR A 160 0.46 18.56 -1.82
CA TYR A 160 1.06 19.59 -2.65
C TYR A 160 2.59 19.48 -2.70
N GLU A 161 3.08 18.24 -2.83
CA GLU A 161 4.51 17.93 -2.87
C GLU A 161 4.81 16.94 -3.99
N TRP A 162 6.04 17.02 -4.49
CA TRP A 162 6.68 16.05 -5.36
C TRP A 162 7.18 14.86 -4.54
N TRP A 163 6.92 13.65 -5.02
CA TRP A 163 7.34 12.40 -4.39
C TRP A 163 8.15 11.56 -5.36
N ALA A 164 9.10 10.79 -4.82
CA ALA A 164 9.84 9.79 -5.57
C ALA A 164 10.15 8.54 -4.73
N ILE A 165 9.99 7.37 -5.34
CA ILE A 165 10.51 6.10 -4.84
C ILE A 165 11.81 5.80 -5.60
N VAL A 166 12.90 5.69 -4.84
CA VAL A 166 14.27 5.52 -5.34
C VAL A 166 14.77 4.11 -5.03
N PRO A 167 15.12 3.30 -6.05
CA PRO A 167 15.70 1.98 -5.84
C PRO A 167 17.16 2.11 -5.37
N GLY A 168 17.54 1.37 -4.34
CA GLY A 168 18.88 1.34 -3.74
C GLY A 168 19.31 -0.07 -3.36
N GLY A 169 19.41 -0.97 -4.34
CA GLY A 169 19.77 -2.37 -4.12
C GLY A 169 18.65 -3.14 -3.41
N THR A 170 18.92 -3.68 -2.21
CA THR A 170 17.93 -4.41 -1.41
C THR A 170 16.95 -3.50 -0.66
N GLN A 171 17.17 -2.18 -0.68
CA GLN A 171 16.36 -1.19 0.03
C GLN A 171 15.80 -0.15 -0.94
N TRP A 172 14.52 0.16 -0.79
CA TRP A 172 13.84 1.22 -1.51
C TRP A 172 13.71 2.42 -0.58
N LYS A 173 14.05 3.62 -1.05
CA LYS A 173 13.96 4.87 -0.28
C LYS A 173 12.86 5.74 -0.88
N ILE A 174 12.02 6.34 -0.03
CA ILE A 174 11.02 7.32 -0.45
C ILE A 174 11.50 8.73 -0.06
N VAL A 175 11.38 9.68 -0.98
CA VAL A 175 11.76 11.09 -0.78
C VAL A 175 10.68 12.01 -1.32
N ASN A 176 10.51 13.18 -0.71
CA ASN A 176 9.57 14.22 -1.13
C ASN A 176 10.18 15.62 -1.11
N ALA A 177 9.60 16.55 -1.85
CA ALA A 177 9.94 17.97 -1.81
C ALA A 177 8.79 18.85 -2.33
N GLU A 178 8.76 20.12 -1.92
CA GLU A 178 7.75 21.08 -2.40
C GLU A 178 7.94 21.45 -3.87
N ASP A 179 9.18 21.40 -4.38
CA ASP A 179 9.53 21.72 -5.76
C ASP A 179 10.35 20.59 -6.45
N PRO A 180 10.34 20.52 -7.80
CA PRO A 180 11.02 19.46 -8.55
C PRO A 180 12.55 19.46 -8.42
N GLU A 181 13.18 20.63 -8.26
CA GLU A 181 14.64 20.74 -8.17
C GLU A 181 15.15 20.22 -6.83
N THR A 182 14.42 20.50 -5.76
CA THR A 182 14.70 19.93 -4.44
C THR A 182 14.47 18.42 -4.44
N LEU A 183 13.44 17.92 -5.14
CA LEU A 183 13.23 16.48 -5.30
C LEU A 183 14.43 15.83 -6.03
N LEU A 184 14.95 16.48 -7.07
CA LEU A 184 16.11 16.03 -7.84
C LEU A 184 17.34 15.82 -6.93
N HIS A 185 17.66 16.83 -6.11
CA HIS A 185 18.78 16.76 -5.17
C HIS A 185 18.61 15.62 -4.15
N LYS A 186 17.39 15.42 -3.65
CA LYS A 186 17.08 14.32 -2.71
C LYS A 186 17.21 12.95 -3.37
N ILE A 187 16.79 12.78 -4.64
CA ILE A 187 16.98 11.53 -5.40
C ILE A 187 18.46 11.22 -5.59
N LEU A 188 19.27 12.22 -5.98
CA LEU A 188 20.73 12.07 -6.15
C LEU A 188 21.40 11.62 -4.85
N LYS A 189 21.09 12.28 -3.73
CA LYS A 189 21.59 11.91 -2.40
C LYS A 189 21.14 10.50 -1.97
N ALA A 190 19.92 10.10 -2.33
CA ALA A 190 19.41 8.78 -1.97
C ALA A 190 20.14 7.63 -2.71
N ARG A 191 20.61 7.88 -3.95
CA ARG A 191 21.33 6.93 -4.81
C ARG A 191 22.82 6.79 -4.51
N ASN A 192 23.48 7.87 -4.12
CA ASN A 192 24.89 7.89 -3.71
C ASN A 192 24.98 8.11 -2.19
N PRO A 193 24.81 7.05 -1.36
CA PRO A 193 24.97 7.17 0.09
C PRO A 193 26.41 7.48 0.52
#